data_AF-A0AAW9SVK4-F1
#
_entry.id   AF-A0AAW9SVK4-F1
#
_cell.length_a   1.000
_cell.length_b   1.000
_cell.length_c   1.000
_cell.angle_alpha   90.00
_cell.angle_beta   90.00
_cell.angle_gamma   90.00
#
_symmetry.space_group_name_H-M   'P 1'
#
loop_
_entity.id
_entity.type
_entity.pdbx_description
1 polymer ?
#
loop_
_entity_poly.entity_id
_entity_poly.type
_entity_poly.pdbx_seq_one_letter_code
_entity_poly.pdbx_strand_id
1 'polypeptide(L)'
;MNGFFFVTRDVLSEVAGFNEFITTYGWDDDDLYHRLIDIGARRIDVAGNTIHHQDHSDAERIGGGDRAAPGTALGDITSGTMYCIRRNRFLAHVMPLWNRDRQLLPFRILGSRGPVVTMARAGEVPHPVPDPVWEDAGHYALAEMASWRFGPSILSVPREALPGLLDRPGAEIGPDLIARAAQRPEAPRIVSSRPRLFIDAQHGLGNRMRAMGSAAAIAEATDRELVVVWEPDHHCEGRLSDLFDYKGAVIEEAFVQQAWGRGCLVYNYMEIEEGAQKDAPLDLSWGGDIYARAAYVLNAAPSTWEAENRFLRGLTPVEAVRDLVASVRTPNAVSAHVRMVGAPGSDNASYDRAENWTAEGHAAINHWREKSHYSHFMARLDALIGEGRAERIFVAADMPETYEAFTQVYGGRVAYLQRSLYDRSAEQLHYALADAMLLGAAPLLLGSNWSSFTELATRLSPNQVKMEVSGVDF
;
A
#
# COMPACT_ATOMS: atom_id res chain seq x y z
N MET A 1 50.19 20.15 22.25
CA MET A 1 49.13 20.83 23.03
C MET A 1 48.24 21.52 22.04
N ASN A 2 46.93 21.33 22.16
CA ASN A 2 45.92 21.93 21.29
C ASN A 2 45.19 23.04 22.10
N GLY A 3 44.59 24.03 21.44
CA GLY A 3 43.87 25.11 22.13
C GLY A 3 44.72 26.31 22.62
N PHE A 4 45.95 26.45 22.14
CA PHE A 4 46.74 27.68 22.27
C PHE A 4 47.40 28.03 20.94
N PHE A 5 47.17 29.25 20.45
CA PHE A 5 47.88 29.82 19.32
C PHE A 5 48.09 31.32 19.53
N PHE A 6 49.11 31.86 18.88
CA PHE A 6 49.40 33.29 18.85
C PHE A 6 49.59 33.75 17.41
N VAL A 7 48.87 34.78 17.00
CA VAL A 7 48.94 35.36 15.66
C VAL A 7 48.66 36.86 15.74
N THR A 8 49.23 37.63 14.82
CA THR A 8 48.91 39.06 14.68
C THR A 8 47.47 39.23 14.20
N ARG A 9 46.80 40.29 14.66
CA ARG A 9 45.43 40.62 14.25
C ARG A 9 45.26 40.70 12.74
N ASP A 10 46.21 41.32 12.05
CA ASP A 10 46.16 41.54 10.60
C ASP A 10 46.12 40.20 9.83
N VAL A 11 47.01 39.27 10.18
CA VAL A 11 47.04 37.91 9.61
C VAL A 11 45.76 37.13 9.94
N LEU A 12 45.22 37.26 11.15
CA LEU A 12 43.95 36.60 11.51
C LEU A 12 42.75 37.15 10.73
N SER A 13 42.75 38.45 10.42
CA SER A 13 41.69 39.08 9.63
C SER A 13 41.70 38.66 8.15
N GLU A 14 42.86 38.33 7.57
CA GLU A 14 42.94 37.83 6.18
C GLU A 14 42.24 36.48 5.98
N VAL A 15 42.00 35.74 7.06
CA VAL A 15 41.24 34.48 7.04
C VAL A 15 39.87 34.60 7.71
N ALA A 16 39.43 35.81 8.07
CA ALA A 16 38.18 36.02 8.82
C ALA A 16 38.06 35.16 10.09
N GLY A 17 39.17 35.01 10.85
CA GLY A 17 39.15 34.27 12.11
C GLY A 17 38.76 32.79 11.98
N PHE A 18 38.11 32.28 13.03
CA PHE A 18 37.59 30.91 13.06
C PHE A 18 36.42 30.74 12.09
N ASN A 19 36.30 29.55 11.53
CA ASN A 19 35.23 29.20 10.62
C ASN A 19 33.90 29.04 11.38
N GLU A 20 32.98 29.99 11.21
CA GLU A 20 31.72 30.04 11.97
C GLU A 20 30.68 29.00 11.55
N PHE A 21 30.95 28.18 10.52
CA PHE A 21 30.18 26.96 10.27
C PHE A 21 30.41 25.89 11.35
N ILE A 22 31.56 25.95 12.04
CA ILE A 22 31.93 25.02 13.09
C ILE A 22 31.32 25.52 14.42
N THR A 23 30.22 24.88 14.83
CA THR A 23 29.46 25.27 16.02
C THR A 23 29.51 24.23 17.14
N THR A 24 30.26 23.15 16.94
CA THR A 24 30.44 22.06 17.93
C THR A 24 31.92 21.74 18.12
N TYR A 25 32.23 20.91 19.11
CA TYR A 25 33.61 20.68 19.56
C TYR A 25 34.56 20.17 18.45
N GLY A 26 35.70 20.87 18.31
CA GLY A 26 36.89 20.45 17.57
C GLY A 26 36.88 20.72 16.06
N TRP A 27 38.01 20.44 15.39
CA TRP A 27 38.33 20.75 13.98
C TRP A 27 38.57 22.24 13.65
N ASP A 28 38.10 23.15 14.48
CA ASP A 28 38.25 24.61 14.35
C ASP A 28 39.71 25.07 14.32
N ASP A 29 40.56 24.50 15.18
CA ASP A 29 42.01 24.77 15.19
C ASP A 29 42.69 24.32 13.88
N ASP A 30 42.44 23.08 13.43
CA ASP A 30 43.05 22.53 12.22
C ASP A 30 42.59 23.29 10.96
N ASP A 31 41.29 23.60 10.85
CA ASP A 31 40.75 24.46 9.80
C ASP A 31 41.45 25.83 9.77
N LEU A 32 41.57 26.49 10.92
CA LEU A 32 42.21 27.79 11.02
C LEU A 32 43.69 27.71 10.64
N TYR A 33 44.43 26.72 11.13
CA TYR A 33 45.85 26.58 10.84
C TYR A 33 46.11 26.31 9.36
N HIS A 34 45.29 25.49 8.72
CA HIS A 34 45.38 25.25 7.28
C HIS A 34 45.20 26.55 6.49
N ARG A 35 44.15 27.33 6.79
CA ARG A 35 43.88 28.58 6.09
C ARG A 35 44.96 29.64 6.32
N LEU A 36 45.53 29.70 7.53
CA LEU A 36 46.66 30.58 7.83
C LEU A 36 47.92 30.20 7.02
N ILE A 37 48.22 28.91 6.92
CA ILE A 37 49.37 28.42 6.13
C ILE A 37 49.16 28.69 4.64
N ASP A 38 47.94 28.53 4.13
CA ASP A 38 47.60 28.76 2.72
C ASP A 38 47.81 30.22 2.28
N ILE A 39 47.64 31.19 3.19
CA ILE A 39 47.96 32.61 2.95
C ILE A 39 49.43 32.96 3.23
N GLY A 40 50.28 31.96 3.50
CA GLY A 40 51.72 32.10 3.67
C GLY A 40 52.19 32.29 5.12
N ALA A 41 51.34 32.11 6.13
CA ALA A 41 51.79 32.15 7.52
C ALA A 41 52.66 30.92 7.85
N ARG A 42 53.71 31.13 8.64
CA ARG A 42 54.58 30.03 9.08
C ARG A 42 54.14 29.53 10.44
N ARG A 43 53.82 28.23 10.54
CA ARG A 43 53.60 27.54 11.81
C ARG A 43 54.91 27.38 12.57
N ILE A 44 54.93 27.80 13.83
CA ILE A 44 56.03 27.60 14.77
C ILE A 44 55.44 26.97 16.02
N ASP A 45 55.80 25.72 16.29
CA ASP A 45 55.29 25.02 17.47
C ASP A 45 55.99 25.53 18.74
N VAL A 46 55.21 25.74 19.79
CA VAL A 46 55.75 26.07 21.12
C VAL A 46 56.39 24.84 21.74
N ALA A 47 57.49 25.02 22.47
CA ALA A 47 58.14 23.95 23.21
C ALA A 47 57.12 23.28 24.17
N GLY A 48 56.83 22.00 23.95
CA GLY A 48 55.72 21.31 24.64
C GLY A 48 55.86 21.21 26.17
N ASN A 49 57.02 21.50 26.72
CA ASN A 49 57.29 21.52 28.17
C ASN A 49 57.11 22.90 28.82
N THR A 50 56.73 23.94 28.07
CA THR A 50 56.56 25.30 28.61
C THR A 50 55.10 25.71 28.85
N ILE A 51 54.15 24.90 28.41
CA ILE A 51 52.71 25.09 28.63
C ILE A 51 52.14 23.79 29.21
N HIS A 52 51.06 23.88 29.98
CA HIS A 52 50.32 22.73 30.50
C HIS A 52 48.82 22.92 30.25
N HIS A 53 48.11 21.82 29.98
CA HIS A 53 46.65 21.85 29.95
C HIS A 53 46.09 22.06 31.35
N GLN A 54 44.96 22.74 31.46
CA GLN A 54 44.14 22.63 32.66
C GLN A 54 43.49 21.25 32.66
N ASP A 55 43.44 20.59 33.82
CA ASP A 55 42.80 19.28 33.94
C ASP A 55 41.28 19.43 33.80
N HIS A 56 40.71 18.78 32.78
CA HIS A 56 39.27 18.70 32.58
C HIS A 56 38.89 17.44 31.78
N SER A 57 37.69 16.94 32.00
CA SER A 57 37.09 15.78 31.33
C SER A 57 36.60 16.10 29.91
N ASP A 58 36.39 15.07 29.09
CA ASP A 58 35.78 15.23 27.76
C ASP A 58 34.31 15.66 27.84
N ALA A 59 33.61 15.32 28.92
CA ALA A 59 32.23 15.78 29.14
C ALA A 59 32.15 17.30 29.33
N GLU A 60 33.17 17.90 29.97
CA GLU A 60 33.29 19.36 30.11
C GLU A 60 33.62 20.05 28.78
N ARG A 61 34.11 19.31 27.78
CA ARG A 61 34.49 19.85 26.45
C ARG A 61 33.31 20.01 25.49
N ILE A 62 32.32 19.12 25.56
CA ILE A 62 31.22 19.07 24.58
C ILE A 62 30.06 20.02 24.96
N GLY A 63 29.96 20.43 26.23
CA GLY A 63 28.76 21.08 26.74
C GLY A 63 27.56 20.12 26.75
N GLY A 64 26.62 20.25 27.68
CA GLY A 64 25.57 19.24 27.93
C GLY A 64 24.48 19.05 26.85
N GLY A 65 24.79 19.16 25.55
CA GLY A 65 23.86 18.99 24.43
C GLY A 65 23.52 17.53 24.11
N ASP A 66 22.25 17.31 23.73
CA ASP A 66 21.57 16.09 23.28
C ASP A 66 22.39 14.79 23.32
N ARG A 67 22.37 14.16 24.50
CA ARG A 67 22.81 12.78 24.68
C ARG A 67 21.75 11.84 24.08
N ALA A 68 22.09 11.18 22.99
CA ALA A 68 21.33 10.02 22.50
C ALA A 68 21.29 8.92 23.58
N ALA A 69 20.27 8.06 23.51
CA ALA A 69 19.93 7.08 24.55
C ALA A 69 21.15 6.21 24.93
N PRO A 70 21.52 6.14 26.23
CA PRO A 70 22.61 5.28 26.67
C PRO A 70 22.29 3.81 26.38
N GLY A 71 23.23 3.11 25.72
CA GLY A 71 23.13 1.68 25.45
C GLY A 71 23.08 1.27 23.97
N THR A 72 23.01 2.22 23.02
CA THR A 72 23.05 1.93 21.58
C THR A 72 24.38 2.34 20.95
N ALA A 73 24.80 1.65 19.88
CA ALA A 73 26.01 2.00 19.13
C ALA A 73 25.91 3.41 18.52
N LEU A 74 24.71 3.83 18.11
CA LEU A 74 24.42 5.18 17.64
C LEU A 74 24.70 6.22 18.73
N GLY A 75 24.23 5.99 19.95
CA GLY A 75 24.46 6.88 21.08
C GLY A 75 25.93 6.93 21.51
N ASP A 76 26.60 5.78 21.54
CA ASP A 76 28.04 5.70 21.81
C ASP A 76 28.87 6.52 20.83
N ILE A 77 28.56 6.44 19.53
CA ILE A 77 29.31 7.15 18.49
C ILE A 77 29.03 8.66 18.55
N THR A 78 27.75 9.03 18.58
CA THR A 78 27.35 10.45 18.45
C THR A 78 27.67 11.28 19.69
N SER A 79 27.85 10.64 20.86
CA SER A 79 28.29 11.31 22.10
C SER A 79 29.80 11.56 22.19
N GLY A 80 30.60 11.00 21.27
CA GLY A 80 32.05 11.14 21.28
C GLY A 80 32.55 12.44 20.64
N THR A 81 33.62 13.04 21.19
CA THR A 81 34.30 14.22 20.62
C THR A 81 34.73 14.00 19.16
N MET A 82 35.15 12.78 18.81
CA MET A 82 35.56 12.42 17.47
C MET A 82 34.43 12.55 16.44
N TYR A 83 33.18 12.26 16.81
CA TYR A 83 32.04 12.44 15.90
C TYR A 83 31.84 13.92 15.57
N CYS A 84 31.91 14.81 16.56
CA CYS A 84 31.84 16.26 16.35
C CYS A 84 32.98 16.74 15.43
N ILE A 85 34.22 16.31 15.68
CA ILE A 85 35.39 16.64 14.87
C ILE A 85 35.18 16.22 13.41
N ARG A 86 34.70 14.99 13.16
CA ARG A 86 34.47 14.50 11.79
C ARG A 86 33.33 15.22 11.09
N ARG A 87 32.21 15.49 11.78
CA ARG A 87 31.13 16.29 11.20
C ARG A 87 31.63 17.68 10.81
N ASN A 88 32.35 18.36 11.71
CA ASN A 88 32.91 19.67 11.44
C ASN A 88 33.89 19.66 10.26
N ARG A 89 34.68 18.58 10.12
CA ARG A 89 35.53 18.36 8.94
C ARG A 89 34.74 18.26 7.64
N PHE A 90 33.64 17.51 7.62
CA PHE A 90 32.77 17.42 6.44
C PHE A 90 32.12 18.78 6.13
N LEU A 91 31.64 19.50 7.14
CA LEU A 91 31.07 20.84 6.98
C LEU A 91 32.07 21.81 6.36
N ALA A 92 33.29 21.87 6.90
CA ALA A 92 34.35 22.74 6.38
C ALA A 92 34.75 22.41 4.93
N HIS A 93 34.53 21.15 4.50
CA HIS A 93 34.84 20.71 3.15
C HIS A 93 33.72 21.00 2.14
N VAL A 94 32.45 20.90 2.56
CA VAL A 94 31.28 21.07 1.69
C VAL A 94 30.84 22.54 1.60
N MET A 95 30.94 23.29 2.71
CA MET A 95 30.55 24.69 2.73
C MET A 95 31.54 25.56 1.94
N PRO A 96 31.11 26.71 1.39
CA PRO A 96 32.00 27.63 0.70
C PRO A 96 33.18 28.04 1.58
N LEU A 97 34.39 28.12 1.01
CA LEU A 97 35.62 28.44 1.72
C LEU A 97 35.44 29.63 2.69
N TRP A 98 35.86 29.47 3.95
CA TRP A 98 35.84 30.55 4.95
C TRP A 98 37.08 31.44 4.84
N ASN A 99 36.94 32.66 4.33
CA ASN A 99 38.05 33.58 4.07
C ASN A 99 37.64 35.02 4.38
N ARG A 100 38.53 36.00 4.12
CA ARG A 100 38.28 37.44 4.36
C ARG A 100 37.00 38.01 3.74
N ASP A 101 36.44 37.37 2.72
CA ASP A 101 35.22 37.84 2.07
C ASP A 101 33.95 37.41 2.85
N ARG A 102 34.10 36.63 3.92
CA ARG A 102 32.99 36.23 4.81
C ARG A 102 32.68 37.31 5.82
N GLN A 103 31.39 37.61 5.95
CA GLN A 103 30.85 38.39 7.04
C GLN A 103 30.79 37.57 8.34
N LEU A 104 31.50 38.02 9.37
CA LEU A 104 31.47 37.45 10.72
C LEU A 104 30.11 37.64 11.40
N LEU A 105 29.79 36.77 12.34
CA LEU A 105 28.60 36.86 13.19
C LEU A 105 28.54 38.23 13.89
N PRO A 106 27.42 38.97 13.79
CA PRO A 106 27.33 40.27 14.44
C PRO A 106 27.08 40.08 15.94
N PHE A 107 27.84 40.79 16.76
CA PHE A 107 27.63 40.85 18.20
C PHE A 107 27.49 42.30 18.67
N ARG A 108 26.59 42.53 19.62
CA ARG A 108 26.49 43.78 20.37
C ARG A 108 27.04 43.60 21.78
N ILE A 109 27.76 44.60 22.27
CA ILE A 109 28.27 44.62 23.64
C ILE A 109 27.11 44.98 24.58
N LEU A 110 26.83 44.11 25.56
CA LEU A 110 25.79 44.33 26.57
C LEU A 110 26.34 45.04 27.82
N GLY A 111 27.63 44.87 28.10
CA GLY A 111 28.31 45.48 29.23
C GLY A 111 29.74 44.99 29.38
N SER A 112 30.53 45.69 30.19
CA SER A 112 31.89 45.30 30.57
C SER A 112 32.05 45.42 32.08
N ARG A 113 32.62 44.39 32.71
CA ARG A 113 32.93 44.37 34.15
C ARG A 113 34.36 43.87 34.34
N GLY A 114 35.30 44.80 34.49
CA GLY A 114 36.73 44.48 34.58
C GLY A 114 37.25 43.88 33.26
N PRO A 115 37.93 42.72 33.25
CA PRO A 115 38.40 42.08 32.02
C PRO A 115 37.30 41.31 31.26
N VAL A 116 36.08 41.24 31.80
CA VAL A 116 34.98 40.46 31.21
C VAL A 116 34.08 41.36 30.39
N VAL A 117 33.94 41.06 29.10
CA VAL A 117 32.99 41.70 28.20
C VAL A 117 31.84 40.73 27.92
N THR A 118 30.61 41.17 28.20
CA THR A 118 29.41 40.39 27.87
C THR A 118 28.87 40.87 26.53
N MET A 119 28.69 39.95 25.60
CA MET A 119 28.18 40.21 24.26
C MET A 119 26.94 39.36 23.99
N ALA A 120 26.05 39.84 23.14
CA ALA A 120 24.94 39.06 22.59
C ALA A 120 24.95 39.13 21.07
N ARG A 121 24.54 38.03 20.43
CA ARG A 121 24.35 38.00 18.98
C ARG A 121 23.33 39.08 18.58
N ALA A 122 23.65 39.81 17.52
CA ALA A 122 22.81 40.83 16.94
C ALA A 122 22.54 40.46 15.47
N GLY A 123 21.34 40.74 14.97
CA GLY A 123 21.00 40.45 13.57
C GLY A 123 20.91 38.96 13.21
N GLU A 124 20.79 38.70 11.91
CA GLU A 124 20.71 37.36 11.32
C GLU A 124 22.10 36.72 11.21
N VAL A 125 22.13 35.38 11.10
CA VAL A 125 23.35 34.62 10.81
C VAL A 125 23.69 34.82 9.33
N PRO A 126 24.83 35.44 8.97
CA PRO A 126 25.09 35.78 7.57
C PRO A 126 25.28 34.56 6.65
N HIS A 127 25.87 33.50 7.19
CA HIS A 127 26.17 32.27 6.45
C HIS A 127 25.67 31.05 7.23
N PRO A 128 24.35 30.82 7.31
CA PRO A 128 23.84 29.64 8.01
C PRO A 128 24.22 28.37 7.24
N VAL A 129 24.60 27.32 7.96
CA VAL A 129 24.72 25.98 7.37
C VAL A 129 23.29 25.49 7.09
N PRO A 130 22.92 25.15 5.84
CA PRO A 130 21.60 24.60 5.56
C PRO A 130 21.39 23.27 6.28
N ASP A 131 20.18 23.04 6.82
CA ASP A 131 19.86 21.81 7.56
C ASP A 131 20.21 20.52 6.79
N PRO A 132 19.93 20.38 5.47
CA PRO A 132 20.31 19.18 4.73
C PRO A 132 21.84 18.95 4.69
N VAL A 133 22.64 20.01 4.64
CA VAL A 133 24.10 19.92 4.63
C VAL A 133 24.61 19.49 6.01
N TRP A 134 24.00 20.01 7.07
CA TRP A 134 24.29 19.61 8.44
C TRP A 134 23.97 18.13 8.68
N GLU A 135 22.80 17.67 8.23
CA GLU A 135 22.36 16.28 8.32
C GLU A 135 23.27 15.35 7.51
N ASP A 136 23.65 15.73 6.29
CA ASP A 136 24.58 14.97 5.45
C ASP A 136 25.96 14.84 6.11
N ALA A 137 26.52 15.94 6.62
CA ALA A 137 27.79 15.92 7.33
C ALA A 137 27.73 15.02 8.58
N GLY A 138 26.61 15.04 9.30
CA GLY A 138 26.35 14.13 10.43
C GLY A 138 26.29 12.67 9.99
N HIS A 139 25.59 12.38 8.89
CA HIS A 139 25.52 11.03 8.33
C HIS A 139 26.89 10.50 7.91
N TYR A 140 27.69 11.28 7.19
CA TYR A 140 29.02 10.83 6.76
C TYR A 140 29.99 10.65 7.94
N ALA A 141 29.93 11.52 8.95
CA ALA A 141 30.68 11.33 10.18
C ALA A 141 30.26 10.05 10.91
N LEU A 142 28.96 9.77 11.00
CA LEU A 142 28.43 8.56 11.62
C LEU A 142 28.90 7.30 10.86
N ALA A 143 28.77 7.28 9.54
CA ALA A 143 29.17 6.16 8.70
C ALA A 143 30.69 5.92 8.78
N GLU A 144 31.51 6.98 8.74
CA GLU A 144 32.97 6.90 8.91
C GLU A 144 33.32 6.30 10.27
N MET A 145 32.79 6.84 11.37
CA MET A 145 33.05 6.35 12.73
C MET A 145 32.57 4.91 12.93
N ALA A 146 31.38 4.57 12.44
CA ALA A 146 30.83 3.22 12.50
C ALA A 146 31.68 2.23 11.70
N SER A 147 32.25 2.65 10.56
CA SER A 147 33.14 1.80 9.76
C SER A 147 34.43 1.41 10.49
N TRP A 148 34.95 2.28 11.35
CA TRP A 148 36.13 1.95 12.17
C TRP A 148 35.83 0.97 13.28
N ARG A 149 34.60 1.01 13.82
CA ARG A 149 34.18 0.14 14.93
C ARG A 149 33.70 -1.23 14.46
N PHE A 150 32.95 -1.28 13.36
CA PHE A 150 32.25 -2.50 12.89
C PHE A 150 32.76 -3.01 11.54
N GLY A 151 33.72 -2.31 10.92
CA GLY A 151 34.35 -2.69 9.66
C GLY A 151 33.80 -1.92 8.45
N PRO A 152 34.55 -1.92 7.33
CA PRO A 152 34.26 -1.10 6.15
C PRO A 152 32.96 -1.45 5.43
N SER A 153 32.41 -2.65 5.65
CA SER A 153 31.12 -3.08 5.07
C SER A 153 29.95 -2.19 5.50
N ILE A 154 30.05 -1.50 6.64
CA ILE A 154 29.08 -0.48 7.06
C ILE A 154 28.84 0.58 5.97
N LEU A 155 29.88 0.93 5.19
CA LEU A 155 29.77 1.93 4.14
C LEU A 155 28.90 1.48 2.96
N SER A 156 28.51 0.20 2.90
CA SER A 156 27.58 -0.34 1.90
C SER A 156 26.12 -0.36 2.39
N VAL A 157 25.87 -0.06 3.66
CA VAL A 157 24.51 0.02 4.22
C VAL A 157 23.82 1.28 3.69
N PRO A 158 22.58 1.19 3.16
CA PRO A 158 21.84 2.36 2.70
C PRO A 158 21.65 3.41 3.80
N ARG A 159 21.59 4.70 3.41
CA ARG A 159 21.51 5.84 4.34
C ARG A 159 20.36 5.70 5.32
N GLU A 160 19.21 5.28 4.81
CA GLU A 160 17.96 5.06 5.53
C GLU A 160 18.02 3.89 6.51
N ALA A 161 18.85 2.88 6.25
CA ALA A 161 18.97 1.69 7.08
C ALA A 161 20.02 1.84 8.20
N LEU A 162 21.00 2.72 8.02
CA LEU A 162 22.13 2.86 8.95
C LEU A 162 21.71 3.27 10.38
N PRO A 163 20.84 4.27 10.61
CA PRO A 163 20.40 4.60 11.97
C PRO A 163 19.69 3.43 12.65
N GLY A 164 18.79 2.75 11.92
CA GLY A 164 18.10 1.56 12.43
C GLY A 164 19.03 0.39 12.70
N LEU A 165 20.15 0.26 11.98
CA LEU A 165 21.21 -0.70 12.27
C LEU A 165 21.90 -0.39 13.61
N LEU A 166 22.30 0.87 13.79
CA LEU A 166 23.10 1.36 14.91
C LEU A 166 22.29 1.63 16.20
N ASP A 167 20.97 1.58 16.14
CA ASP A 167 20.09 1.67 17.32
C ASP A 167 20.13 0.42 18.22
N ARG A 168 21.07 -0.50 17.97
CA ARG A 168 21.32 -1.70 18.77
C ARG A 168 22.57 -1.54 19.63
N PRO A 169 22.74 -2.32 20.71
CA PRO A 169 24.00 -2.41 21.42
C PRO A 169 25.13 -2.82 20.47
N GLY A 170 26.29 -2.17 20.58
CA GLY A 170 27.41 -2.42 19.66
C GLY A 170 27.90 -3.88 19.65
N ALA A 171 27.70 -4.63 20.74
CA ALA A 171 28.04 -6.05 20.82
C ALA A 171 27.16 -6.95 19.92
N GLU A 172 26.00 -6.48 19.48
CA GLU A 172 25.05 -7.23 18.64
C GLU A 172 25.26 -6.97 17.14
N ILE A 173 26.11 -6.00 16.79
CA ILE A 173 26.35 -5.59 15.40
C ILE A 173 27.49 -6.43 14.82
N GLY A 174 27.13 -7.59 14.26
CA GLY A 174 28.04 -8.50 13.59
C GLY A 174 28.03 -8.41 12.06
N PRO A 175 29.01 -9.04 11.37
CA PRO A 175 29.12 -9.03 9.91
C PRO A 175 27.86 -9.49 9.17
N ASP A 176 27.15 -10.51 9.67
CA ASP A 176 25.93 -11.03 9.05
C ASP A 176 24.78 -10.02 9.09
N LEU A 177 24.66 -9.28 10.21
CA LEU A 177 23.64 -8.26 10.36
C LEU A 177 23.91 -7.08 9.43
N ILE A 178 25.18 -6.67 9.30
CA ILE A 178 25.62 -5.64 8.36
C ILE A 178 25.33 -6.08 6.93
N ALA A 179 25.66 -7.33 6.57
CA ALA A 179 25.40 -7.87 5.24
C ALA A 179 23.91 -7.87 4.88
N ARG A 180 23.03 -8.20 5.84
CA ARG A 180 21.57 -8.11 5.66
C ARG A 180 21.10 -6.67 5.49
N ALA A 181 21.60 -5.75 6.33
CA ALA A 181 21.25 -4.33 6.23
C ALA A 181 21.77 -3.68 4.93
N ALA A 182 22.85 -4.21 4.34
CA ALA A 182 23.41 -3.76 3.07
C ALA A 182 22.65 -4.27 1.83
N GLN A 183 21.72 -5.22 1.99
CA GLN A 183 20.90 -5.68 0.87
C GLN A 183 19.97 -4.54 0.43
N ARG A 184 20.22 -4.00 -0.76
CA ARG A 184 19.28 -3.08 -1.39
C ARG A 184 18.04 -3.87 -1.83
N PRO A 185 16.81 -3.39 -1.59
CA PRO A 185 15.67 -3.91 -2.33
C PRO A 185 15.96 -3.77 -3.83
N GLU A 186 15.59 -4.80 -4.62
CA GLU A 186 15.78 -4.74 -6.07
C GLU A 186 15.12 -3.48 -6.63
N ALA A 187 15.87 -2.68 -7.38
CA ALA A 187 15.30 -1.54 -8.08
C ALA A 187 14.26 -2.06 -9.09
N PRO A 188 13.04 -1.50 -9.14
CA PRO A 188 12.02 -1.96 -10.07
C PRO A 188 12.53 -1.81 -11.51
N ARG A 189 12.44 -2.89 -12.30
CA ARG A 189 12.76 -2.86 -13.73
C ARG A 189 11.76 -1.95 -14.43
N ILE A 190 12.23 -0.83 -15.01
CA ILE A 190 11.41 0.01 -15.88
C ILE A 190 11.29 -0.71 -17.23
N VAL A 191 10.23 -1.51 -17.36
CA VAL A 191 9.73 -2.01 -18.65
C VAL A 191 8.92 -0.88 -19.27
N SER A 192 9.03 -0.64 -20.58
CA SER A 192 8.09 0.24 -21.29
C SER A 192 6.66 -0.19 -20.93
N SER A 193 5.86 0.69 -20.33
CA SER A 193 4.58 0.30 -19.75
C SER A 193 3.67 -0.33 -20.81
N ARG A 194 3.40 -1.63 -20.65
CA ARG A 194 2.35 -2.32 -21.39
C ARG A 194 1.06 -1.48 -21.24
N PRO A 195 0.30 -1.19 -22.31
CA PRO A 195 -0.95 -0.45 -22.19
C PRO A 195 -1.87 -1.17 -21.19
N ARG A 196 -2.65 -0.42 -20.42
CA ARG A 196 -3.49 -0.97 -19.36
C ARG A 196 -4.94 -1.05 -19.80
N LEU A 197 -5.65 -2.01 -19.24
CA LEU A 197 -7.10 -2.06 -19.23
C LEU A 197 -7.54 -2.00 -17.76
N PHE A 198 -8.04 -0.83 -17.36
CA PHE A 198 -8.62 -0.62 -16.05
C PHE A 198 -10.08 -1.08 -16.08
N ILE A 199 -10.46 -1.99 -15.18
CA ILE A 199 -11.84 -2.40 -14.99
C ILE A 199 -12.37 -1.92 -13.65
N ASP A 200 -13.17 -0.86 -13.71
CA ASP A 200 -13.93 -0.30 -12.60
C ASP A 200 -15.22 -1.08 -12.43
N ALA A 201 -15.11 -2.11 -11.60
CA ALA A 201 -16.11 -3.15 -11.41
C ALA A 201 -17.16 -2.68 -10.38
N GLN A 202 -18.41 -2.57 -10.83
CA GLN A 202 -19.49 -1.94 -10.07
C GLN A 202 -20.53 -2.94 -9.55
N HIS A 203 -21.37 -2.48 -8.60
CA HIS A 203 -22.44 -3.23 -7.93
C HIS A 203 -21.94 -4.42 -7.08
N GLY A 204 -22.79 -5.43 -6.83
CA GLY A 204 -22.47 -6.57 -5.98
C GLY A 204 -21.52 -7.60 -6.62
N LEU A 205 -21.06 -8.55 -5.80
CA LEU A 205 -20.02 -9.55 -6.15
C LEU A 205 -20.19 -10.19 -7.54
N GLY A 206 -21.37 -10.71 -7.88
CA GLY A 206 -21.60 -11.36 -9.19
C GLY A 206 -21.42 -10.43 -10.39
N ASN A 207 -21.76 -9.14 -10.24
CA ASN A 207 -21.57 -8.13 -11.28
C ASN A 207 -20.10 -7.73 -11.41
N ARG A 208 -19.39 -7.60 -10.27
CA ARG A 208 -17.96 -7.29 -10.29
C ARG A 208 -17.15 -8.41 -10.94
N MET A 209 -17.45 -9.66 -10.60
CA MET A 209 -16.74 -10.81 -11.16
C MET A 209 -16.99 -10.98 -12.68
N ARG A 210 -18.21 -10.75 -13.20
CA ARG A 210 -18.42 -10.81 -14.67
C ARG A 210 -17.64 -9.71 -15.41
N ALA A 211 -17.65 -8.50 -14.86
CA ALA A 211 -16.96 -7.36 -15.46
C ALA A 211 -15.46 -7.62 -15.48
N MET A 212 -14.91 -8.07 -14.35
CA MET A 212 -13.52 -8.49 -14.21
C MET A 212 -13.14 -9.64 -15.15
N GLY A 213 -14.00 -10.66 -15.30
CA GLY A 213 -13.77 -11.77 -16.23
C GLY A 213 -13.69 -11.33 -17.69
N SER A 214 -14.60 -10.45 -18.11
CA SER A 214 -14.60 -9.89 -19.48
C SER A 214 -13.37 -9.02 -19.75
N ALA A 215 -13.03 -8.16 -18.80
CA ALA A 215 -11.83 -7.34 -18.86
C ALA A 215 -10.55 -8.16 -18.93
N ALA A 216 -10.45 -9.24 -18.14
CA ALA A 216 -9.29 -10.12 -18.18
C ALA A 216 -9.10 -10.80 -19.53
N ALA A 217 -10.19 -11.32 -20.13
CA ALA A 217 -10.14 -11.94 -21.46
C ALA A 217 -9.68 -10.95 -22.54
N ILE A 218 -10.16 -9.71 -22.48
CA ILE A 218 -9.77 -8.64 -23.40
C ILE A 218 -8.31 -8.24 -23.18
N ALA A 219 -7.90 -8.06 -21.93
CA ALA A 219 -6.55 -7.65 -21.57
C ALA A 219 -5.50 -8.68 -22.01
N GLU A 220 -5.81 -9.97 -21.84
CA GLU A 220 -4.97 -11.06 -22.34
C GLU A 220 -4.85 -11.02 -23.87
N ALA A 221 -5.97 -10.92 -24.58
CA ALA A 221 -6.00 -10.97 -26.05
C ALA A 221 -5.40 -9.74 -26.75
N THR A 222 -5.33 -8.60 -26.06
CA THR A 222 -4.83 -7.34 -26.61
C THR A 222 -3.45 -6.95 -26.08
N ASP A 223 -2.78 -7.87 -25.37
CA ASP A 223 -1.51 -7.62 -24.69
C ASP A 223 -1.57 -6.37 -23.80
N ARG A 224 -2.64 -6.22 -23.01
CA ARG A 224 -2.79 -5.16 -22.00
C ARG A 224 -2.60 -5.68 -20.58
N GLU A 225 -2.02 -4.87 -19.70
CA GLU A 225 -2.02 -5.17 -18.28
C GLU A 225 -3.42 -4.95 -17.71
N LEU A 226 -4.01 -5.99 -17.09
CA LEU A 226 -5.27 -5.86 -16.37
C LEU A 226 -5.03 -5.16 -15.03
N VAL A 227 -5.73 -4.06 -14.80
CA VAL A 227 -5.77 -3.38 -13.51
C VAL A 227 -7.21 -3.36 -13.02
N VAL A 228 -7.47 -3.96 -11.86
CA VAL A 228 -8.83 -4.00 -11.30
C VAL A 228 -9.03 -2.77 -10.43
N VAL A 229 -10.03 -1.96 -10.76
CA VAL A 229 -10.49 -0.88 -9.89
C VAL A 229 -11.66 -1.45 -9.07
N TRP A 230 -11.40 -1.74 -7.80
CA TRP A 230 -12.31 -2.39 -6.86
C TRP A 230 -12.49 -1.50 -5.63
N GLU A 231 -13.40 -0.55 -5.73
CA GLU A 231 -13.73 0.33 -4.61
C GLU A 231 -14.70 -0.37 -3.65
N PRO A 232 -14.35 -0.52 -2.35
CA PRO A 232 -15.30 -0.96 -1.34
C PRO A 232 -16.46 0.03 -1.20
N ASP A 233 -17.68 -0.43 -1.47
CA ASP A 233 -18.88 0.40 -1.42
C ASP A 233 -20.05 -0.33 -0.75
N HIS A 234 -21.21 0.34 -0.65
CA HIS A 234 -22.40 -0.24 -0.02
C HIS A 234 -23.01 -1.45 -0.77
N HIS A 235 -22.59 -1.74 -2.00
CA HIS A 235 -22.97 -2.96 -2.73
C HIS A 235 -22.00 -4.12 -2.46
N CYS A 236 -20.73 -3.82 -2.14
CA CYS A 236 -19.65 -4.75 -1.89
C CYS A 236 -18.56 -4.09 -1.01
N GLU A 237 -18.68 -4.22 0.32
CA GLU A 237 -17.80 -3.50 1.27
C GLU A 237 -16.42 -4.16 1.45
N GLY A 238 -16.24 -5.38 0.93
CA GLY A 238 -14.97 -6.11 1.00
C GLY A 238 -14.01 -5.73 -0.13
N ARG A 239 -12.72 -5.85 0.16
CA ARG A 239 -11.64 -5.68 -0.82
C ARG A 239 -11.51 -6.94 -1.68
N LEU A 240 -10.94 -6.80 -2.87
CA LEU A 240 -10.63 -7.98 -3.70
C LEU A 240 -9.69 -8.96 -2.99
N SER A 241 -8.75 -8.43 -2.20
CA SER A 241 -7.80 -9.20 -1.38
C SER A 241 -8.46 -9.98 -0.24
N ASP A 242 -9.64 -9.57 0.20
CA ASP A 242 -10.40 -10.31 1.21
C ASP A 242 -11.01 -11.59 0.59
N LEU A 243 -11.20 -11.61 -0.74
CA LEU A 243 -11.85 -12.71 -1.45
C LEU A 243 -10.85 -13.65 -2.11
N PHE A 244 -9.78 -13.10 -2.72
CA PHE A 244 -8.83 -13.86 -3.53
C PHE A 244 -7.37 -13.49 -3.21
N ASP A 245 -6.47 -14.47 -3.30
CA ASP A 245 -5.03 -14.24 -3.40
C ASP A 245 -4.67 -13.78 -4.82
N TYR A 246 -5.10 -12.56 -5.16
CA TYR A 246 -4.92 -11.97 -6.48
C TYR A 246 -3.56 -11.26 -6.58
N LYS A 247 -2.74 -11.67 -7.57
CA LYS A 247 -1.39 -11.12 -7.79
C LYS A 247 -1.34 -9.93 -8.76
N GLY A 248 -2.45 -9.62 -9.43
CA GLY A 248 -2.52 -8.49 -10.36
C GLY A 248 -2.68 -7.14 -9.65
N ALA A 249 -2.58 -6.05 -10.42
CA ALA A 249 -2.72 -4.70 -9.87
C ALA A 249 -4.19 -4.41 -9.49
N VAL A 250 -4.37 -3.78 -8.33
CA VAL A 250 -5.67 -3.35 -7.79
C VAL A 250 -5.60 -1.89 -7.38
N ILE A 251 -6.63 -1.12 -7.69
CA ILE A 251 -6.84 0.26 -7.24
C ILE A 251 -8.17 0.28 -6.49
N GLU A 252 -8.22 0.85 -5.29
CA GLU A 252 -9.40 0.80 -4.42
C GLU A 252 -10.25 2.07 -4.45
N GLU A 253 -9.96 2.99 -5.37
CA GLU A 253 -10.71 4.24 -5.55
C GLU A 253 -10.94 4.46 -7.04
N ALA A 254 -12.19 4.70 -7.44
CA ALA A 254 -12.52 5.04 -8.82
C ALA A 254 -11.87 6.37 -9.24
N PHE A 255 -11.35 6.43 -10.47
CA PHE A 255 -10.62 7.60 -10.96
C PHE A 255 -11.00 7.99 -12.40
N VAL A 256 -12.28 7.82 -12.75
CA VAL A 256 -12.82 8.03 -14.11
C VAL A 256 -12.38 9.37 -14.72
N GLN A 257 -12.48 10.46 -13.95
CA GLN A 257 -12.14 11.81 -14.42
C GLN A 257 -10.63 11.97 -14.65
N GLN A 258 -9.81 11.41 -13.75
CA GLN A 258 -8.36 11.41 -13.89
C GLN A 258 -7.92 10.52 -15.06
N ALA A 259 -8.60 9.40 -15.30
CA ALA A 259 -8.34 8.51 -16.43
C ALA A 259 -8.60 9.25 -17.75
N TRP A 260 -9.74 9.95 -17.86
CA TRP A 260 -10.04 10.81 -19.01
C TRP A 260 -8.97 11.90 -19.20
N GLY A 261 -8.62 12.62 -18.13
CA GLY A 261 -7.58 13.67 -18.17
C GLY A 261 -6.18 13.17 -18.52
N ARG A 262 -5.90 11.87 -18.32
CA ARG A 262 -4.66 11.20 -18.71
C ARG A 262 -4.69 10.63 -20.13
N GLY A 263 -5.78 10.82 -20.87
CA GLY A 263 -5.94 10.32 -22.24
C GLY A 263 -6.29 8.85 -22.33
N CYS A 264 -6.86 8.24 -21.28
CA CYS A 264 -7.44 6.91 -21.39
C CYS A 264 -8.69 6.97 -22.29
N LEU A 265 -8.93 5.91 -23.05
CA LEU A 265 -10.22 5.73 -23.70
C LEU A 265 -11.23 5.21 -22.67
N VAL A 266 -12.21 6.03 -22.31
CA VAL A 266 -13.14 5.74 -21.21
C VAL A 266 -14.47 5.20 -21.74
N TYR A 267 -14.89 4.07 -21.19
CA TYR A 267 -16.19 3.45 -21.40
C TYR A 267 -16.97 3.45 -20.09
N ASN A 268 -18.19 3.97 -20.10
CA ASN A 268 -19.09 3.92 -18.96
C ASN A 268 -20.36 3.14 -19.34
N TYR A 269 -20.54 1.95 -18.75
CA TYR A 269 -21.70 1.09 -18.99
C TYR A 269 -22.77 1.22 -17.89
N MET A 270 -22.62 2.14 -16.95
CA MET A 270 -23.54 2.32 -15.82
C MET A 270 -24.75 3.15 -16.27
N GLU A 271 -25.81 2.50 -16.74
CA GLU A 271 -26.97 3.10 -17.46
C GLU A 271 -27.66 4.31 -16.79
N ILE A 272 -27.48 4.52 -15.49
CA ILE A 272 -28.08 5.63 -14.72
C ILE A 272 -27.19 6.85 -14.70
N GLU A 273 -25.89 6.64 -14.91
CA GLU A 273 -24.91 7.71 -14.92
C GLU A 273 -25.04 8.51 -16.22
N GLU A 274 -24.88 9.84 -16.10
CA GLU A 274 -24.96 10.74 -17.24
C GLU A 274 -23.89 10.39 -18.29
N GLY A 275 -24.31 10.28 -19.54
CA GLY A 275 -23.41 9.96 -20.67
C GLY A 275 -23.00 8.49 -20.76
N ALA A 276 -23.54 7.59 -19.93
CA ALA A 276 -23.29 6.16 -20.05
C ALA A 276 -23.83 5.57 -21.35
N GLN A 277 -23.08 4.62 -21.91
CA GLN A 277 -23.42 3.87 -23.11
C GLN A 277 -23.17 2.39 -22.86
N LYS A 278 -24.17 1.72 -22.29
CA LYS A 278 -24.11 0.26 -22.12
C LYS A 278 -23.97 -0.43 -23.46
N ASP A 279 -23.19 -1.51 -23.46
CA ASP A 279 -22.88 -2.34 -24.63
C ASP A 279 -22.16 -1.59 -25.77
N ALA A 280 -21.62 -0.39 -25.53
CA ALA A 280 -20.83 0.32 -26.54
C ALA A 280 -19.56 -0.49 -26.88
N PRO A 281 -19.32 -0.86 -28.15
CA PRO A 281 -18.18 -1.72 -28.51
C PRO A 281 -16.85 -1.05 -28.16
N LEU A 282 -15.95 -1.82 -27.54
CA LEU A 282 -14.61 -1.33 -27.22
C LEU A 282 -13.77 -1.21 -28.50
N ASP A 283 -13.12 -0.07 -28.68
CA ASP A 283 -12.14 0.16 -29.74
C ASP A 283 -10.79 -0.43 -29.31
N LEU A 284 -10.59 -1.69 -29.69
CA LEU A 284 -9.35 -2.41 -29.42
C LEU A 284 -8.20 -1.99 -30.35
N SER A 285 -8.44 -1.13 -31.35
CA SER A 285 -7.38 -0.56 -32.18
C SER A 285 -6.63 0.58 -31.48
N TRP A 286 -7.23 1.13 -30.42
CA TRP A 286 -6.58 2.09 -29.54
C TRP A 286 -5.33 1.45 -28.91
N GLY A 287 -4.18 2.13 -29.01
CA GLY A 287 -2.90 1.64 -28.46
C GLY A 287 -2.58 2.14 -27.04
N GLY A 288 -3.33 3.13 -26.54
CA GLY A 288 -3.15 3.69 -25.18
C GLY A 288 -4.00 2.97 -24.14
N ASP A 289 -4.05 3.46 -22.90
CA ASP A 289 -4.83 2.86 -21.83
C ASP A 289 -6.36 2.94 -22.08
N ILE A 290 -7.09 1.93 -21.59
CA ILE A 290 -8.56 1.88 -21.61
C ILE A 290 -9.05 1.85 -20.17
N TYR A 291 -10.09 2.63 -19.86
CA TYR A 291 -10.79 2.58 -18.58
C TYR A 291 -12.25 2.20 -18.83
N ALA A 292 -12.70 1.08 -18.28
CA ALA A 292 -14.07 0.62 -18.42
C ALA A 292 -14.75 0.54 -17.06
N ARG A 293 -15.83 1.30 -16.88
CA ARG A 293 -16.71 1.27 -15.69
C ARG A 293 -17.94 0.44 -16.01
N ALA A 294 -18.09 -0.70 -15.34
CA ALA A 294 -19.14 -1.65 -15.69
C ALA A 294 -19.56 -2.57 -14.54
N ALA A 295 -20.86 -2.85 -14.48
CA ALA A 295 -21.47 -3.98 -13.77
C ALA A 295 -21.81 -5.15 -14.72
N TYR A 296 -21.39 -5.05 -15.99
CA TYR A 296 -21.77 -5.93 -17.10
C TYR A 296 -20.53 -6.47 -17.83
N VAL A 297 -20.74 -7.44 -18.72
CA VAL A 297 -19.68 -7.94 -19.63
C VAL A 297 -19.32 -6.84 -20.63
N LEU A 298 -18.03 -6.60 -20.86
CA LEU A 298 -17.56 -5.63 -21.84
C LEU A 298 -17.81 -6.12 -23.27
N ASN A 299 -18.33 -5.25 -24.14
CA ASN A 299 -18.63 -5.60 -25.52
C ASN A 299 -17.36 -5.57 -26.37
N ALA A 300 -16.68 -6.70 -26.45
CA ALA A 300 -15.51 -6.88 -27.31
C ALA A 300 -15.37 -8.35 -27.74
N ALA A 301 -14.93 -8.58 -28.99
CA ALA A 301 -14.83 -9.93 -29.55
C ALA A 301 -14.00 -10.94 -28.71
N PRO A 302 -12.91 -10.55 -28.01
CA PRO A 302 -12.19 -11.49 -27.15
C PRO A 302 -12.95 -11.92 -25.89
N SER A 303 -13.96 -11.15 -25.45
CA SER A 303 -14.79 -11.49 -24.30
C SER A 303 -15.75 -12.61 -24.69
N THR A 304 -15.36 -13.84 -24.36
CA THR A 304 -16.15 -15.05 -24.61
C THR A 304 -16.38 -15.76 -23.29
N TRP A 305 -17.50 -16.50 -23.19
CA TRP A 305 -17.83 -17.27 -21.99
C TRP A 305 -16.68 -18.17 -21.54
N GLU A 306 -16.01 -18.83 -22.49
CA GLU A 306 -14.87 -19.69 -22.22
C GLU A 306 -13.65 -18.92 -21.70
N ALA A 307 -13.29 -17.80 -22.33
CA ALA A 307 -12.13 -17.00 -21.92
C ALA A 307 -12.34 -16.33 -20.55
N GLU A 308 -13.52 -15.73 -20.35
CA GLU A 308 -13.93 -15.12 -19.08
C GLU A 308 -13.85 -16.15 -17.94
N ASN A 309 -14.44 -17.32 -18.14
CA ASN A 309 -14.51 -18.34 -17.10
C ASN A 309 -13.16 -19.01 -16.84
N ARG A 310 -12.29 -19.12 -17.85
CA ARG A 310 -10.90 -19.59 -17.65
C ARG A 310 -10.17 -18.69 -16.65
N PHE A 311 -10.29 -17.38 -16.80
CA PHE A 311 -9.71 -16.42 -15.86
C PHE A 311 -10.34 -16.56 -14.47
N LEU A 312 -11.68 -16.54 -14.39
CA LEU A 312 -12.39 -16.59 -13.10
C LEU A 312 -12.10 -17.88 -12.31
N ARG A 313 -12.02 -19.02 -12.98
CA ARG A 313 -11.66 -20.32 -12.38
C ARG A 313 -10.17 -20.43 -12.02
N GLY A 314 -9.33 -19.57 -12.59
CA GLY A 314 -7.91 -19.47 -12.25
C GLY A 314 -7.64 -18.65 -10.99
N LEU A 315 -8.63 -17.90 -10.48
CA LEU A 315 -8.49 -17.15 -9.24
C LEU A 315 -8.43 -18.10 -8.05
N THR A 316 -7.55 -17.80 -7.09
CA THR A 316 -7.38 -18.59 -5.87
C THR A 316 -8.11 -17.90 -4.72
N PRO A 317 -9.21 -18.46 -4.20
CA PRO A 317 -9.90 -17.89 -3.04
C PRO A 317 -8.99 -17.90 -1.80
N VAL A 318 -9.17 -16.94 -0.89
CA VAL A 318 -8.45 -16.91 0.38
C VAL A 318 -8.78 -18.13 1.27
N GLU A 319 -7.93 -18.39 2.26
CA GLU A 319 -8.10 -19.52 3.18
C GLU A 319 -9.46 -19.54 3.87
N ALA A 320 -9.93 -18.39 4.38
CA ALA A 320 -11.24 -18.28 5.04
C ALA A 320 -12.41 -18.74 4.14
N VAL A 321 -12.38 -18.43 2.84
CA VAL A 321 -13.41 -18.88 1.88
C VAL A 321 -13.29 -20.38 1.63
N ARG A 322 -12.07 -20.90 1.48
CA ARG A 322 -11.83 -22.33 1.29
C ARG A 322 -12.27 -23.16 2.49
N ASP A 323 -12.06 -22.65 3.70
CA ASP A 323 -12.51 -23.28 4.94
C ASP A 323 -14.04 -23.35 5.02
N LEU A 324 -14.74 -22.28 4.63
CA LEU A 324 -16.21 -22.28 4.52
C LEU A 324 -16.68 -23.35 3.52
N VAL A 325 -16.08 -23.41 2.33
CA VAL A 325 -16.42 -24.45 1.32
C VAL A 325 -16.18 -25.85 1.88
N ALA A 326 -15.06 -26.07 2.56
CA ALA A 326 -14.70 -27.36 3.14
C ALA A 326 -15.61 -27.78 4.32
N SER A 327 -16.24 -26.82 4.99
CA SER A 327 -17.18 -27.08 6.10
C SER A 327 -18.49 -27.74 5.64
N VAL A 328 -18.83 -27.64 4.35
CA VAL A 328 -20.06 -28.18 3.78
C VAL A 328 -19.80 -29.55 3.17
N ARG A 329 -20.68 -30.51 3.50
CA ARG A 329 -20.60 -31.86 2.94
C ARG A 329 -20.68 -31.85 1.41
N THR A 330 -19.89 -32.70 0.78
CA THR A 330 -19.87 -32.93 -0.68
C THR A 330 -19.81 -34.43 -1.00
N PRO A 331 -20.19 -34.87 -2.22
CA PRO A 331 -20.88 -34.10 -3.26
C PRO A 331 -22.37 -33.87 -2.93
N ASN A 332 -22.94 -32.83 -3.52
CA ASN A 332 -24.39 -32.59 -3.56
C ASN A 332 -24.92 -32.91 -4.95
N ALA A 333 -26.09 -33.54 -5.03
CA ALA A 333 -26.71 -33.94 -6.29
C ALA A 333 -27.39 -32.75 -6.98
N VAL A 334 -27.96 -31.84 -6.20
CA VAL A 334 -28.61 -30.62 -6.66
C VAL A 334 -28.19 -29.47 -5.76
N SER A 335 -28.00 -28.29 -6.35
CA SER A 335 -27.84 -27.04 -5.62
C SER A 335 -29.00 -26.10 -5.95
N ALA A 336 -29.40 -25.26 -5.00
CA ALA A 336 -30.47 -24.28 -5.18
C ALA A 336 -30.02 -22.90 -4.71
N HIS A 337 -30.07 -21.93 -5.61
CA HIS A 337 -29.88 -20.52 -5.31
C HIS A 337 -31.22 -19.80 -5.28
N VAL A 338 -31.65 -19.37 -4.09
CA VAL A 338 -32.95 -18.74 -3.86
C VAL A 338 -32.74 -17.28 -3.45
N ARG A 339 -32.96 -16.36 -4.39
CA ARG A 339 -32.88 -14.91 -4.18
C ARG A 339 -34.28 -14.32 -4.07
N MET A 340 -34.70 -13.96 -2.87
CA MET A 340 -36.02 -13.38 -2.58
C MET A 340 -35.98 -11.90 -2.17
N VAL A 341 -34.84 -11.40 -1.67
CA VAL A 341 -34.70 -9.99 -1.29
C VAL A 341 -34.72 -9.09 -2.52
N GLY A 342 -35.43 -7.97 -2.42
CA GLY A 342 -35.70 -7.04 -3.52
C GLY A 342 -37.02 -7.32 -4.24
N ALA A 343 -37.92 -8.12 -3.67
CA ALA A 343 -39.34 -8.14 -4.06
C ALA A 343 -40.08 -6.95 -3.42
N PRO A 344 -41.23 -6.51 -3.97
CA PRO A 344 -42.00 -5.40 -3.41
C PRO A 344 -42.25 -5.55 -1.90
N GLY A 345 -41.78 -4.59 -1.10
CA GLY A 345 -41.89 -4.62 0.37
C GLY A 345 -40.69 -5.20 1.11
N SER A 346 -39.72 -5.78 0.39
CA SER A 346 -38.42 -6.26 0.90
C SER A 346 -37.21 -5.51 0.31
N ASP A 347 -37.45 -4.56 -0.58
CA ASP A 347 -36.50 -3.69 -1.30
C ASP A 347 -35.98 -2.51 -0.45
N ASN A 348 -35.99 -2.65 0.88
CA ASN A 348 -35.64 -1.57 1.80
C ASN A 348 -34.13 -1.30 1.89
N ALA A 349 -33.30 -2.24 1.41
CA ALA A 349 -31.85 -2.12 1.45
C ALA A 349 -31.35 -1.08 0.43
N SER A 350 -30.34 -0.29 0.80
CA SER A 350 -29.79 0.80 -0.03
C SER A 350 -29.39 0.34 -1.43
N TYR A 351 -28.88 -0.88 -1.57
CA TYR A 351 -28.41 -1.46 -2.83
C TYR A 351 -29.53 -2.03 -3.73
N ASP A 352 -30.73 -2.27 -3.19
CA ASP A 352 -31.89 -2.75 -3.95
C ASP A 352 -32.85 -1.60 -4.32
N ARG A 353 -32.53 -0.35 -3.94
CA ARG A 353 -33.39 0.81 -4.22
C ARG A 353 -33.48 1.14 -5.71
N ALA A 354 -34.63 1.70 -6.09
CA ALA A 354 -34.91 2.15 -7.43
C ALA A 354 -33.88 3.14 -8.00
N GLU A 355 -33.20 3.94 -7.16
CA GLU A 355 -32.19 4.89 -7.65
C GLU A 355 -30.94 4.23 -8.25
N ASN A 356 -30.69 2.95 -7.93
CA ASN A 356 -29.58 2.18 -8.48
C ASN A 356 -29.93 1.46 -9.79
N TRP A 357 -31.16 1.60 -10.29
CA TRP A 357 -31.63 0.95 -11.51
C TRP A 357 -32.38 1.92 -12.42
N THR A 358 -32.43 1.62 -13.72
CA THR A 358 -33.44 2.25 -14.58
C THR A 358 -34.84 1.79 -14.15
N ALA A 359 -35.88 2.59 -14.42
CA ALA A 359 -37.24 2.22 -14.04
C ALA A 359 -37.67 0.86 -14.62
N GLU A 360 -37.30 0.58 -15.87
CA GLU A 360 -37.53 -0.71 -16.53
C GLU A 360 -36.74 -1.85 -15.89
N GLY A 361 -35.46 -1.61 -15.55
CA GLY A 361 -34.61 -2.59 -14.85
C GLY A 361 -35.13 -2.93 -13.46
N HIS A 362 -35.58 -1.93 -12.70
CA HIS A 362 -36.17 -2.12 -11.38
C HIS A 362 -37.49 -2.92 -11.46
N ALA A 363 -38.34 -2.61 -12.43
CA ALA A 363 -39.58 -3.37 -12.66
C ALA A 363 -39.31 -4.84 -13.02
N ALA A 364 -38.28 -5.11 -13.83
CA ALA A 364 -37.87 -6.46 -14.15
C ALA A 364 -37.36 -7.21 -12.90
N ILE A 365 -36.56 -6.56 -12.05
CA ILE A 365 -36.09 -7.15 -10.78
C ILE A 365 -37.29 -7.59 -9.93
N ASN A 366 -38.24 -6.68 -9.67
CA ASN A 366 -39.42 -6.99 -8.87
C ASN A 366 -40.21 -8.17 -9.43
N HIS A 367 -40.47 -8.18 -10.74
CA HIS A 367 -41.19 -9.25 -11.42
C HIS A 367 -40.54 -10.63 -11.24
N TRP A 368 -39.21 -10.71 -11.34
CA TRP A 368 -38.49 -11.97 -11.22
C TRP A 368 -38.27 -12.41 -9.77
N ARG A 369 -38.24 -11.48 -8.82
CA ARG A 369 -38.15 -11.80 -7.38
C ARG A 369 -39.42 -12.44 -6.85
N GLU A 370 -40.59 -11.97 -7.29
CA GLU A 370 -41.88 -12.62 -6.97
C GLU A 370 -41.91 -14.09 -7.43
N LYS A 371 -41.37 -14.36 -8.62
CA LYS A 371 -41.26 -15.72 -9.20
C LYS A 371 -40.13 -16.57 -8.60
N SER A 372 -39.32 -16.00 -7.71
CA SER A 372 -38.19 -16.67 -7.06
C SER A 372 -38.49 -17.07 -5.62
N HIS A 373 -39.76 -17.07 -5.21
CA HIS A 373 -40.16 -17.53 -3.89
C HIS A 373 -39.72 -18.99 -3.65
N TYR A 374 -39.22 -19.28 -2.45
CA TYR A 374 -38.63 -20.58 -2.09
C TYR A 374 -39.55 -21.77 -2.37
N SER A 375 -40.87 -21.58 -2.32
CA SER A 375 -41.87 -22.62 -2.58
C SER A 375 -41.78 -23.23 -3.98
N HIS A 376 -41.39 -22.44 -4.99
CA HIS A 376 -41.20 -22.95 -6.36
C HIS A 376 -40.01 -23.91 -6.43
N PHE A 377 -38.91 -23.57 -5.75
CA PHE A 377 -37.73 -24.42 -5.64
C PHE A 377 -38.03 -25.71 -4.89
N MET A 378 -38.79 -25.63 -3.79
CA MET A 378 -39.21 -26.79 -3.02
C MET A 378 -40.07 -27.74 -3.88
N ALA A 379 -41.05 -27.22 -4.62
CA ALA A 379 -41.86 -28.03 -5.53
C ALA A 379 -41.01 -28.74 -6.60
N ARG A 380 -39.99 -28.05 -7.16
CA ARG A 380 -39.07 -28.66 -8.12
C ARG A 380 -38.18 -29.73 -7.48
N LEU A 381 -37.69 -29.49 -6.27
CA LEU A 381 -36.91 -30.45 -5.51
C LEU A 381 -37.73 -31.70 -5.14
N ASP A 382 -39.00 -31.55 -4.77
CA ASP A 382 -39.89 -32.68 -4.48
C ASP A 382 -40.02 -33.61 -5.70
N ALA A 383 -40.19 -33.04 -6.89
CA ALA A 383 -40.20 -33.80 -8.14
C ALA A 383 -38.86 -34.55 -8.36
N LEU A 384 -37.73 -33.87 -8.19
CA LEU A 384 -36.40 -34.47 -8.33
C LEU A 384 -36.11 -35.54 -7.27
N ILE A 385 -36.63 -35.39 -6.06
CA ILE A 385 -36.55 -36.40 -4.99
C ILE A 385 -37.37 -37.63 -5.39
N GLY A 386 -38.58 -37.45 -5.93
CA GLY A 386 -39.40 -38.53 -6.47
C GLY A 386 -38.73 -39.29 -7.62
N GLU A 387 -37.89 -38.61 -8.40
CA GLU A 387 -37.05 -39.19 -9.46
C GLU A 387 -35.76 -39.86 -8.95
N GLY A 388 -35.44 -39.76 -7.65
CA GLY A 388 -34.18 -40.26 -7.07
C GLY A 388 -32.95 -39.42 -7.45
N ARG A 389 -33.14 -38.16 -7.83
CA ARG A 389 -32.09 -37.27 -8.38
C ARG A 389 -31.62 -36.17 -7.42
N ALA A 390 -32.24 -36.05 -6.24
CA ALA A 390 -31.97 -34.99 -5.26
C ALA A 390 -31.77 -35.55 -3.84
N GLU A 391 -30.94 -36.58 -3.68
CA GLU A 391 -30.69 -37.20 -2.37
C GLU A 391 -29.96 -36.27 -1.38
N ARG A 392 -29.04 -35.45 -1.90
CA ARG A 392 -28.25 -34.45 -1.16
C ARG A 392 -28.36 -33.10 -1.86
N ILE A 393 -28.79 -32.09 -1.12
CA ILE A 393 -29.13 -30.77 -1.64
C ILE A 393 -28.27 -29.72 -0.94
N PHE A 394 -27.66 -28.82 -1.72
CA PHE A 394 -27.06 -27.59 -1.19
C PHE A 394 -27.98 -26.40 -1.45
N VAL A 395 -28.14 -25.51 -0.48
CA VAL A 395 -28.98 -24.32 -0.60
C VAL A 395 -28.17 -23.08 -0.24
N ALA A 396 -28.25 -22.06 -1.10
CA ALA A 396 -27.82 -20.71 -0.80
C ALA A 396 -29.00 -19.75 -1.00
N ALA A 397 -29.33 -19.00 0.04
CA ALA A 397 -30.43 -18.05 0.07
C ALA A 397 -30.05 -16.77 0.83
N ASP A 398 -30.80 -15.71 0.56
CA ASP A 398 -30.58 -14.38 1.14
C ASP A 398 -31.46 -14.06 2.35
N MET A 399 -32.32 -14.99 2.77
CA MET A 399 -33.26 -14.84 3.89
C MET A 399 -33.21 -16.06 4.83
N PRO A 400 -33.11 -15.88 6.17
CA PRO A 400 -33.16 -16.96 7.16
C PRO A 400 -34.36 -17.90 7.00
N GLU A 401 -35.54 -17.34 6.70
CA GLU A 401 -36.82 -18.05 6.58
C GLU A 401 -36.77 -19.11 5.48
N THR A 402 -35.95 -18.90 4.44
CA THR A 402 -35.76 -19.89 3.37
C THR A 402 -35.04 -21.12 3.91
N TYR A 403 -33.99 -20.94 4.72
CA TYR A 403 -33.26 -22.07 5.31
C TYR A 403 -34.12 -22.83 6.31
N GLU A 404 -34.93 -22.12 7.10
CA GLU A 404 -35.89 -22.73 8.03
C GLU A 404 -36.91 -23.60 7.30
N ALA A 405 -37.53 -23.08 6.23
CA ALA A 405 -38.50 -23.81 5.42
C ALA A 405 -37.89 -25.09 4.80
N PHE A 406 -36.69 -24.98 4.23
CA PHE A 406 -35.98 -26.12 3.66
C PHE A 406 -35.57 -27.16 4.72
N THR A 407 -35.08 -26.70 5.87
CA THR A 407 -34.66 -27.59 6.97
C THR A 407 -35.86 -28.32 7.56
N GLN A 408 -37.01 -27.66 7.71
CA GLN A 408 -38.24 -28.27 8.22
C GLN A 408 -38.74 -29.40 7.32
N VAL A 409 -38.68 -29.22 5.98
CA VAL A 409 -39.21 -30.19 5.02
C VAL A 409 -38.21 -31.29 4.67
N TYR A 410 -36.94 -30.95 4.46
CA TYR A 410 -35.95 -31.89 3.94
C TYR A 410 -34.97 -32.41 4.99
N GLY A 411 -34.94 -31.78 6.17
CA GLY A 411 -34.09 -32.18 7.30
C GLY A 411 -32.64 -32.40 6.89
N GLY A 412 -32.12 -33.58 7.21
CA GLY A 412 -30.74 -33.96 6.93
C GLY A 412 -30.34 -34.00 5.46
N ARG A 413 -31.26 -33.90 4.49
CA ARG A 413 -30.94 -33.85 3.04
C ARG A 413 -30.40 -32.51 2.58
N VAL A 414 -30.69 -31.43 3.29
CA VAL A 414 -30.24 -30.07 2.97
C VAL A 414 -28.96 -29.72 3.74
N ALA A 415 -28.02 -29.08 3.07
CA ALA A 415 -26.86 -28.43 3.66
C ALA A 415 -26.79 -26.98 3.15
N TYR A 416 -26.29 -26.08 4.00
CA TYR A 416 -26.08 -24.68 3.70
C TYR A 416 -25.01 -24.12 4.65
N LEU A 417 -24.46 -22.95 4.33
CA LEU A 417 -23.54 -22.24 5.23
C LEU A 417 -24.34 -21.54 6.34
N GLN A 418 -24.10 -21.95 7.58
CA GLN A 418 -24.73 -21.35 8.76
C GLN A 418 -24.19 -19.95 9.00
N ARG A 419 -25.09 -18.95 9.06
CA ARG A 419 -24.75 -17.56 9.40
C ARG A 419 -25.96 -16.84 10.00
N SER A 420 -25.70 -15.81 10.79
CA SER A 420 -26.72 -14.97 11.45
C SER A 420 -26.87 -13.58 10.84
N LEU A 421 -26.02 -13.22 9.88
CA LEU A 421 -25.97 -11.91 9.24
C LEU A 421 -26.06 -12.08 7.73
N TYR A 422 -26.73 -11.14 7.05
CA TYR A 422 -27.07 -11.20 5.62
C TYR A 422 -26.88 -9.82 4.96
N ASP A 423 -25.79 -9.12 5.30
CA ASP A 423 -25.42 -7.83 4.72
C ASP A 423 -24.39 -7.96 3.59
N ARG A 424 -23.74 -6.84 3.22
CA ARG A 424 -22.73 -6.75 2.16
C ARG A 424 -21.30 -6.54 2.70
N SER A 425 -21.09 -6.82 3.98
CA SER A 425 -19.78 -6.69 4.66
C SER A 425 -18.73 -7.63 4.07
N ALA A 426 -17.45 -7.35 4.34
CA ALA A 426 -16.34 -8.22 3.94
C ALA A 426 -16.52 -9.68 4.41
N GLU A 427 -16.98 -9.89 5.64
CA GLU A 427 -17.26 -11.23 6.16
C GLU A 427 -18.37 -11.92 5.36
N GLN A 428 -19.49 -11.23 5.10
CA GLN A 428 -20.58 -11.82 4.31
C GLN A 428 -20.19 -12.08 2.85
N LEU A 429 -19.22 -11.34 2.31
CA LEU A 429 -18.65 -11.63 1.00
C LEU A 429 -17.84 -12.95 0.98
N HIS A 430 -17.21 -13.36 2.09
CA HIS A 430 -16.61 -14.69 2.18
C HIS A 430 -17.67 -15.79 2.02
N TYR A 431 -18.79 -15.66 2.75
CA TYR A 431 -19.90 -16.60 2.63
C TYR A 431 -20.51 -16.58 1.23
N ALA A 432 -20.69 -15.40 0.64
CA ALA A 432 -21.23 -15.26 -0.71
C ALA A 432 -20.33 -15.93 -1.76
N LEU A 433 -19.01 -15.77 -1.67
CA LEU A 433 -18.09 -16.46 -2.58
C LEU A 433 -18.12 -17.99 -2.35
N ALA A 434 -18.12 -18.44 -1.11
CA ALA A 434 -18.21 -19.86 -0.77
C ALA A 434 -19.53 -20.49 -1.26
N ASP A 435 -20.66 -19.81 -1.09
CA ASP A 435 -21.96 -20.21 -1.65
C ASP A 435 -21.89 -20.38 -3.16
N ALA A 436 -21.34 -19.39 -3.88
CA ALA A 436 -21.24 -19.46 -5.35
C ALA A 436 -20.41 -20.67 -5.80
N MET A 437 -19.31 -20.98 -5.10
CA MET A 437 -18.49 -22.16 -5.38
C MET A 437 -19.24 -23.47 -5.08
N LEU A 438 -19.95 -23.54 -3.96
CA LEU A 438 -20.74 -24.72 -3.57
C LEU A 438 -21.95 -24.96 -4.48
N LEU A 439 -22.60 -23.88 -4.93
CA LEU A 439 -23.67 -23.92 -5.93
C LEU A 439 -23.15 -24.51 -7.26
N GLY A 440 -22.00 -24.04 -7.72
CA GLY A 440 -21.36 -24.51 -8.94
C GLY A 440 -20.79 -25.93 -8.86
N ALA A 441 -20.64 -26.51 -7.65
CA ALA A 441 -20.07 -27.85 -7.50
C ALA A 441 -21.07 -28.99 -7.82
N ALA A 442 -22.37 -28.72 -7.79
CA ALA A 442 -23.41 -29.71 -8.09
C ALA A 442 -23.65 -29.83 -9.61
N PRO A 443 -24.01 -31.02 -10.13
CA PRO A 443 -24.27 -31.20 -11.56
C PRO A 443 -25.56 -30.51 -12.04
N LEU A 444 -26.50 -30.22 -11.13
CA LEU A 444 -27.74 -29.51 -11.39
C LEU A 444 -27.87 -28.32 -10.42
N LEU A 445 -28.00 -27.11 -10.98
CA LEU A 445 -28.28 -25.87 -10.26
C LEU A 445 -29.71 -25.40 -10.56
N LEU A 446 -30.52 -25.26 -9.52
CA LEU A 446 -31.79 -24.54 -9.57
C LEU A 446 -31.51 -23.08 -9.21
N GLY A 447 -31.72 -22.15 -10.14
CA GLY A 447 -31.33 -20.76 -9.98
C GLY A 447 -32.50 -19.78 -10.01
N SER A 448 -32.42 -18.72 -9.21
CA SER A 448 -33.27 -17.54 -9.40
C SER A 448 -32.92 -16.82 -10.70
N ASN A 449 -33.95 -16.42 -11.44
CA ASN A 449 -33.79 -15.61 -12.65
C ASN A 449 -33.30 -14.20 -12.31
N TRP A 450 -32.70 -13.51 -13.29
CA TRP A 450 -32.21 -12.13 -13.13
C TRP A 450 -31.35 -11.96 -11.87
N SER A 451 -30.44 -12.92 -11.64
CA SER A 451 -29.48 -12.85 -10.57
C SER A 451 -28.08 -13.12 -11.11
N SER A 452 -27.23 -12.11 -11.03
CA SER A 452 -25.81 -12.26 -11.39
C SER A 452 -25.07 -13.22 -10.48
N PHE A 453 -25.63 -13.54 -9.32
CA PHE A 453 -25.09 -14.54 -8.40
C PHE A 453 -25.33 -15.97 -8.87
N THR A 454 -26.50 -16.27 -9.45
CA THR A 454 -26.75 -17.56 -10.13
C THR A 454 -25.74 -17.73 -11.28
N GLU A 455 -25.52 -16.68 -12.06
CA GLU A 455 -24.52 -16.70 -13.14
C GLU A 455 -23.09 -16.87 -12.61
N LEU A 456 -22.74 -16.21 -11.51
CA LEU A 456 -21.43 -16.38 -10.89
C LEU A 456 -21.15 -17.85 -10.53
N ALA A 457 -22.13 -18.54 -9.95
CA ALA A 457 -21.98 -19.96 -9.61
C ALA A 457 -21.68 -20.83 -10.83
N THR A 458 -22.35 -20.59 -11.97
CA THR A 458 -22.08 -21.35 -13.21
C THR A 458 -20.72 -20.99 -13.82
N ARG A 459 -20.31 -19.73 -13.71
CA ARG A 459 -18.99 -19.25 -14.19
C ARG A 459 -17.84 -19.85 -13.40
N LEU A 460 -17.95 -19.90 -12.06
CA LEU A 460 -16.93 -20.47 -11.17
C LEU A 460 -16.89 -21.99 -11.18
N SER A 461 -17.95 -22.66 -11.64
CA SER A 461 -18.01 -24.12 -11.65
C SER A 461 -16.83 -24.75 -12.39
N PRO A 462 -16.12 -25.73 -11.78
CA PRO A 462 -15.09 -26.50 -12.47
C PRO A 462 -15.67 -27.48 -13.52
N ASN A 463 -16.97 -27.78 -13.43
CA ASN A 463 -17.66 -28.77 -14.26
C ASN A 463 -18.78 -28.13 -15.09
N GLN A 464 -19.28 -28.87 -16.09
CA GLN A 464 -20.51 -28.48 -16.77
C GLN A 464 -21.70 -28.65 -15.80
N VAL A 465 -22.37 -27.54 -15.48
CA VAL A 465 -23.56 -27.52 -14.62
C VAL A 465 -24.78 -27.37 -15.51
N LYS A 466 -25.75 -28.27 -15.36
CA LYS A 466 -27.09 -28.05 -15.92
C LYS A 466 -27.79 -27.01 -15.04
N MET A 467 -28.29 -25.93 -15.62
CA MET A 467 -29.05 -24.92 -14.89
C MET A 467 -30.54 -25.02 -15.26
N GLU A 468 -31.41 -24.97 -14.27
CA GLU A 468 -32.85 -24.76 -14.42
C GLU A 468 -33.22 -23.47 -13.67
N VAL A 469 -34.05 -22.63 -14.26
CA VAL A 469 -34.33 -21.28 -13.77
C VAL A 469 -35.78 -21.13 -13.32
N SER A 470 -35.98 -20.61 -12.10
CA SER A 470 -37.31 -20.37 -11.53
C SER A 470 -38.11 -19.36 -12.37
N GLY A 471 -39.36 -19.71 -12.69
CA GLY A 471 -40.25 -18.90 -13.52
C GLY A 471 -39.98 -18.99 -15.02
N VAL A 472 -39.03 -19.83 -15.45
CA VAL A 472 -38.74 -20.15 -16.86
C VAL A 472 -38.87 -21.66 -17.08
N ASP A 473 -38.12 -22.47 -16.33
CA ASP A 473 -38.08 -23.92 -16.46
C ASP A 473 -39.01 -24.64 -15.46
N PHE A 474 -39.22 -24.04 -14.28
CA PHE A 474 -40.09 -24.58 -13.23
C PHE A 474 -40.82 -23.49 -12.44
#